data_AF-A0A7Z1TIV4-F1
#
_entry.id   AF-A0A7Z1TIV4-F1
#
_cell.length_a   1.000
_cell.length_b   1.000
_cell.length_c   1.000
_cell.angle_alpha   90.00
_cell.angle_beta   90.00
_cell.angle_gamma   90.00
#
_symmetry.space_group_name_H-M   'P 1'
#
loop_
_entity.id
_entity.type
_entity.pdbx_description
1 polymer ?
#
loop_
_entity_poly.entity_id
_entity_poly.type
_entity_poly.pdbx_seq_one_letter_code
_entity_poly.pdbx_strand_id
1 'polypeptide(L)'
;MDKFDRPRQRLFLQGLYDAYPEELTNEQLEELLSSFPDKKVTTANLLYLEKHGLIFSGLQEGAVGYHLVNRPAITHKGIDFIRDDGGLGAILNVQTVKFHDSTITALEDIIRVANLPDEKKSGLISKLRELPSDAIKHLTLQLLTKGVLNLPAALPIIEKFLRPV
;
A
#
# COMPACT_ATOMS: atom_id res chain seq x y z
N MET A 1 10.65 -18.61 -23.13
CA MET A 1 11.06 -18.33 -21.74
C MET A 1 10.70 -16.88 -21.46
N ASP A 2 10.00 -16.58 -20.37
CA ASP A 2 9.61 -15.21 -20.04
C ASP A 2 10.85 -14.37 -19.67
N LYS A 3 10.89 -13.12 -20.13
CA LYS A 3 11.96 -12.17 -19.84
C LYS A 3 11.97 -11.75 -18.36
N PHE A 4 10.80 -11.70 -17.73
CA PHE A 4 10.62 -11.28 -16.32
C PHE A 4 10.12 -12.44 -15.45
N ASP A 5 10.84 -13.56 -15.51
CA ASP A 5 10.52 -14.77 -14.76
C ASP A 5 10.46 -14.52 -13.25
N ARG A 6 9.27 -14.66 -12.67
CA ARG A 6 9.01 -14.37 -11.24
C ARG A 6 9.80 -15.24 -10.28
N PRO A 7 9.94 -16.57 -10.49
CA PRO A 7 10.80 -17.40 -9.65
C PRO A 7 12.25 -16.91 -9.57
N ARG A 8 12.88 -16.54 -10.70
CA ARG A 8 14.25 -15.99 -10.70
C ARG A 8 14.35 -14.64 -10.01
N GLN A 9 13.38 -13.76 -10.22
CA GLN A 9 13.33 -12.48 -9.50
C GLN A 9 13.22 -12.68 -7.99
N ARG A 10 12.39 -13.64 -7.54
CA ARG A 10 12.25 -13.97 -6.12
C ARG A 10 13.54 -14.56 -5.56
N LEU A 11 14.21 -15.45 -6.30
CA LEU A 11 15.51 -16.01 -5.90
C LEU A 11 16.55 -14.91 -5.72
N PHE A 12 16.65 -13.98 -6.66
CA PHE A 12 17.57 -12.85 -6.58
C PHE A 12 17.28 -11.95 -5.37
N LEU A 13 16.01 -11.61 -5.15
CA LEU A 13 15.59 -10.82 -3.98
C LEU A 13 15.85 -11.56 -2.66
N GLN A 14 15.64 -12.87 -2.62
CA GLN A 14 15.92 -13.69 -1.42
C GLN A 14 17.42 -13.67 -1.09
N GLY A 15 18.30 -13.81 -2.09
CA GLY A 15 19.74 -13.72 -1.86
C GLY A 15 20.17 -12.37 -1.29
N LEU A 16 19.58 -11.27 -1.77
CA LEU A 16 19.82 -9.94 -1.18
C LEU A 16 19.23 -9.78 0.22
N TYR A 17 18.07 -10.39 0.48
CA TYR A 17 17.44 -10.41 1.80
C TYR A 17 18.30 -11.15 2.81
N ASP A 18 18.85 -12.31 2.44
CA ASP A 18 19.65 -13.16 3.32
C ASP A 18 21.01 -12.54 3.65
N ALA A 19 21.58 -11.75 2.73
CA ALA A 19 22.84 -11.04 2.94
C ALA A 19 22.69 -9.78 3.82
N TYR A 20 21.50 -9.16 3.83
CA TYR A 20 21.26 -7.91 4.55
C TYR A 20 21.55 -8.05 6.07
N PRO A 21 22.24 -7.08 6.72
CA PRO A 21 22.61 -5.74 6.24
C PRO A 21 23.94 -5.67 5.47
N GLU A 22 24.64 -6.79 5.32
CA GLU A 22 25.91 -6.86 4.60
C GLU A 22 25.69 -6.90 3.08
N GLU A 23 26.77 -6.72 2.32
CA GLU A 23 26.76 -6.91 0.88
C GLU A 23 26.98 -8.38 0.49
N LEU A 24 26.52 -8.78 -0.69
CA LEU A 24 26.85 -10.08 -1.27
C LEU A 24 28.36 -10.23 -1.48
N THR A 25 28.90 -11.40 -1.16
CA THR A 25 30.26 -11.79 -1.59
C THR A 25 30.36 -11.87 -3.12
N ASN A 26 31.57 -11.99 -3.66
CA ASN A 26 31.76 -12.18 -5.11
C ASN A 26 31.09 -13.45 -5.60
N GLU A 27 31.27 -14.54 -4.88
CA GLU A 27 30.74 -15.86 -5.22
C GLU A 27 29.20 -15.83 -5.24
N GLN A 28 28.58 -15.28 -4.19
CA GLN A 28 27.11 -15.17 -4.11
C GLN A 28 26.55 -14.27 -5.23
N LEU A 29 27.22 -13.15 -5.53
CA LEU A 29 26.78 -12.25 -6.60
C LEU A 29 26.85 -12.94 -7.96
N GLU A 30 27.95 -13.63 -8.26
CA GLU A 30 28.11 -14.36 -9.51
C GLU A 30 27.06 -15.47 -9.65
N GLU A 31 26.79 -16.23 -8.60
CA GLU A 31 25.77 -17.28 -8.58
C GLU A 31 24.37 -16.71 -8.88
N LEU A 32 23.99 -15.63 -8.18
CA LEU A 32 22.68 -15.01 -8.35
C LEU A 32 22.50 -14.39 -9.75
N LEU A 33 23.53 -13.73 -10.29
CA LEU A 33 23.47 -13.15 -11.64
C LEU A 33 23.43 -14.24 -12.72
N SER A 34 24.14 -15.35 -12.50
CA SER A 34 24.15 -16.51 -13.42
C SER A 34 22.82 -17.27 -13.46
N SER A 35 21.92 -17.03 -12.50
CA SER A 35 20.56 -17.56 -12.54
C SER A 35 19.73 -16.99 -13.69
N PHE A 36 20.11 -15.84 -14.25
CA PHE A 36 19.47 -15.26 -15.43
C PHE A 36 20.07 -15.83 -16.74
N PRO A 37 19.28 -15.96 -17.81
CA PRO A 37 19.73 -16.62 -19.05
C PRO A 37 20.90 -15.91 -19.74
N ASP A 38 20.94 -14.58 -19.68
CA ASP A 38 21.95 -13.77 -20.35
C ASP A 38 22.07 -12.37 -19.70
N LYS A 39 23.10 -11.63 -20.10
CA LYS A 39 23.37 -10.27 -19.58
C LYS A 39 22.23 -9.29 -19.86
N LYS A 40 21.56 -9.37 -21.01
CA LYS A 40 20.47 -8.44 -21.38
C LYS A 40 19.24 -8.69 -20.51
N VAL A 41 18.91 -9.95 -20.24
CA VAL A 41 17.83 -10.34 -19.32
C VAL A 41 18.18 -9.95 -17.88
N THR A 42 19.43 -10.17 -17.46
CA THR A 42 19.94 -9.74 -16.14
C THR A 42 19.73 -8.24 -15.95
N THR A 43 20.28 -7.42 -16.85
CA THR A 43 20.14 -5.95 -16.80
C THR A 43 18.69 -5.52 -16.78
N ALA A 44 17.83 -6.12 -17.61
CA ALA A 44 16.41 -5.77 -17.64
C ALA A 44 15.70 -6.09 -16.32
N ASN A 45 16.00 -7.23 -15.69
CA ASN A 45 15.40 -7.59 -14.40
C ASN A 45 15.88 -6.70 -13.26
N LEU A 46 17.18 -6.40 -13.19
CA LEU A 46 17.72 -5.50 -12.17
C LEU A 46 17.11 -4.09 -12.26
N LEU A 47 17.03 -3.52 -13.47
CA LEU A 47 16.39 -2.22 -13.68
C LEU A 47 14.90 -2.27 -13.34
N TYR A 48 14.20 -3.36 -13.69
CA TYR A 48 12.78 -3.50 -13.39
C TYR A 48 12.52 -3.55 -11.87
N LEU A 49 13.29 -4.35 -11.13
CA LEU A 49 13.19 -4.43 -9.67
C LEU A 49 13.53 -3.08 -9.00
N GLU A 50 14.52 -2.36 -9.51
CA GLU A 50 14.87 -1.02 -9.06
C GLU A 50 13.77 0.01 -9.36
N LYS A 51 13.13 -0.04 -10.52
CA LYS A 51 11.99 0.85 -10.86
C LYS A 51 10.78 0.63 -9.96
N HIS A 52 10.60 -0.58 -9.43
CA HIS A 52 9.62 -0.87 -8.39
C HIS A 52 10.11 -0.53 -6.97
N GLY A 53 11.35 -0.07 -6.85
CA GLY A 53 11.97 0.33 -5.60
C GLY A 53 12.28 -0.84 -4.69
N LEU A 54 12.36 -2.07 -5.19
CA LEU A 54 12.63 -3.28 -4.39
C LEU A 54 14.12 -3.47 -4.11
N ILE A 55 14.98 -2.98 -4.99
CA ILE A 55 16.44 -3.02 -4.85
C ILE A 55 17.06 -1.69 -5.28
N PHE A 56 18.30 -1.47 -4.87
CA PHE A 56 19.27 -0.68 -5.62
C PHE A 56 20.03 -1.64 -6.53
N SER A 57 20.01 -1.41 -7.85
CA SER A 57 20.57 -2.36 -8.82
C SER A 57 22.10 -2.33 -8.89
N GLY A 58 22.72 -1.22 -8.48
CA GLY A 58 24.15 -0.97 -8.68
C GLY A 58 24.53 -0.77 -10.15
N LEU A 59 23.56 -0.70 -11.07
CA LEU A 59 23.78 -0.44 -12.48
C LEU A 59 23.92 1.06 -12.75
N GLN A 60 24.83 1.40 -13.66
CA GLN A 60 24.96 2.74 -14.20
C GLN A 60 24.96 2.68 -15.74
N GLU A 61 24.26 3.63 -16.34
CA GLU A 61 24.25 3.80 -17.79
C GLU A 61 25.58 4.41 -18.26
N GLY A 62 26.23 3.75 -19.22
CA GLY A 62 27.44 4.23 -19.88
C GLY A 62 27.24 4.39 -21.38
N ALA A 63 28.32 4.69 -22.09
CA ALA A 63 28.30 4.90 -23.54
C ALA A 63 27.82 3.67 -24.33
N VAL A 64 27.96 2.47 -23.77
CA VAL A 64 27.54 1.21 -24.40
C VAL A 64 26.70 0.38 -23.42
N GLY A 65 25.56 0.93 -23.03
CA GLY A 65 24.56 0.25 -22.19
C GLY A 65 24.88 0.32 -20.69
N TYR A 66 24.26 -0.57 -19.91
CA TYR A 66 24.37 -0.58 -18.46
C TYR A 66 25.52 -1.46 -17.97
N HIS A 67 26.23 -0.96 -16.96
CA HIS A 67 27.34 -1.65 -16.30
C HIS A 67 27.10 -1.69 -14.79
N LEU A 68 27.43 -2.82 -14.17
CA LEU A 68 27.40 -2.95 -12.72
C LEU A 68 28.63 -2.24 -12.14
N VAL A 69 28.39 -1.15 -11.41
CA VAL A 69 29.43 -0.32 -10.79
C VAL A 69 29.45 -0.45 -9.27
N ASN A 70 28.33 -0.89 -8.68
CA ASN A 70 28.18 -1.20 -7.26
C ASN A 70 27.48 -2.54 -7.08
N ARG A 71 27.57 -3.14 -5.90
CA ARG A 71 26.79 -4.33 -5.60
C ARG A 71 25.31 -3.99 -5.48
N PRO A 72 24.40 -4.85 -5.99
CA PRO A 72 22.98 -4.69 -5.73
C PRO A 72 22.68 -4.83 -4.23
N ALA A 73 21.69 -4.11 -3.74
CA ALA A 73 21.25 -4.15 -2.36
C ALA A 73 19.73 -4.13 -2.26
N ILE A 74 19.13 -4.82 -1.29
CA ILE A 74 17.68 -4.82 -1.08
C ILE A 74 17.23 -3.52 -0.39
N THR A 75 16.05 -3.01 -0.74
CA THR A 75 15.43 -1.88 -0.03
C THR A 75 14.45 -2.37 1.04
N HIS A 76 13.96 -1.47 1.89
CA HIS A 76 12.84 -1.78 2.80
C HIS A 76 11.60 -2.32 2.05
N LYS A 77 11.30 -1.84 0.83
CA LYS A 77 10.19 -2.36 0.02
C LYS A 77 10.48 -3.77 -0.51
N GLY A 78 11.74 -4.07 -0.83
CA GLY A 78 12.16 -5.42 -1.19
C GLY A 78 12.01 -6.40 -0.03
N ILE A 79 12.41 -5.97 1.18
CA ILE A 79 12.22 -6.73 2.42
C ILE A 79 10.73 -6.99 2.67
N ASP A 80 9.90 -5.95 2.61
CA ASP A 80 8.44 -6.06 2.76
C ASP A 80 7.82 -7.00 1.71
N PHE A 81 8.31 -6.94 0.47
CA PHE A 81 7.86 -7.84 -0.61
C PHE A 81 8.22 -9.30 -0.35
N ILE A 82 9.38 -9.60 0.25
CA ILE A 82 9.78 -10.97 0.57
C ILE A 82 8.95 -11.55 1.72
N ARG A 83 8.67 -10.72 2.73
CA ARG A 83 7.86 -11.10 3.90
C ARG A 83 6.41 -11.39 3.55
N ASP A 84 5.90 -10.77 2.48
CA ASP A 84 4.53 -10.97 1.97
C ASP A 84 3.44 -10.71 3.03
N ASP A 85 3.76 -9.90 4.04
CA ASP A 85 2.88 -9.53 5.16
C ASP A 85 2.29 -8.11 5.00
N GLY A 86 2.48 -7.50 3.83
CA GLY A 86 2.12 -6.11 3.56
C GLY A 86 3.11 -5.09 4.12
N GLY A 87 4.16 -5.53 4.82
CA GLY A 87 5.25 -4.71 5.29
C GLY A 87 4.89 -3.70 6.37
N LEU A 88 5.87 -2.87 6.72
CA LEU A 88 5.64 -1.76 7.66
C LEU A 88 4.66 -0.71 7.11
N GLY A 89 4.48 -0.64 5.80
CA GLY A 89 3.46 0.21 5.17
C GLY A 89 2.03 -0.15 5.61
N ALA A 90 1.71 -1.44 5.73
CA ALA A 90 0.40 -1.90 6.20
C ALA A 90 0.14 -1.54 7.68
N ILE A 91 1.20 -1.46 8.48
CA ILE A 91 1.13 -1.15 9.92
C ILE A 91 1.12 0.38 10.14
N LEU A 92 1.96 1.12 9.42
CA LEU A 92 2.18 2.55 9.64
C LEU A 92 1.17 3.45 8.91
N ASN A 93 0.57 2.98 7.81
CA ASN A 93 -0.46 3.74 7.07
C ASN A 93 -1.90 3.41 7.50
N VAL A 94 -2.10 2.85 8.69
CA VAL A 94 -3.42 2.67 9.29
C VAL A 94 -4.05 4.06 9.53
N GLN A 95 -4.82 4.57 8.56
CA GLN A 95 -5.58 5.81 8.68
C GLN A 95 -6.85 5.66 9.56
N THR A 96 -6.97 4.55 10.29
CA THR A 96 -8.15 4.19 11.09
C THR A 96 -8.36 5.08 12.32
N VAL A 97 -7.52 6.08 12.58
CA VAL A 97 -7.78 7.09 13.62
C VAL A 97 -8.27 8.41 13.00
N LYS A 98 -7.60 8.91 11.95
CA LYS A 98 -7.97 10.19 11.31
C LYS A 98 -9.30 10.15 10.55
N PHE A 99 -9.69 9.02 9.97
CA PHE A 99 -11.01 8.87 9.35
C PHE A 99 -12.15 8.80 10.38
N HIS A 100 -11.88 8.37 11.61
CA HIS A 100 -12.91 8.28 12.65
C HIS A 100 -13.35 9.66 13.13
N ASP A 101 -12.41 10.59 13.35
CA ASP A 101 -12.74 11.94 13.85
C ASP A 101 -13.61 12.75 12.87
N SER A 102 -13.31 12.68 11.57
CA SER A 102 -14.13 13.34 10.54
C SER A 102 -15.51 12.69 10.41
N THR A 103 -15.61 11.37 10.57
CA THR A 103 -16.89 10.64 10.58
C THR A 103 -17.74 11.03 11.79
N ILE A 104 -17.14 11.12 12.98
CA ILE A 104 -17.83 11.57 14.20
C ILE A 104 -18.36 12.99 13.98
N THR A 105 -17.54 13.89 13.45
CA THR A 105 -17.94 15.28 13.18
C THR A 105 -19.13 15.35 12.21
N ALA A 106 -19.09 14.59 11.11
CA ALA A 106 -20.20 14.53 10.15
C ALA A 106 -21.50 14.00 10.77
N LEU A 107 -21.41 12.99 11.64
CA LEU A 107 -22.57 12.47 12.37
C LEU A 107 -23.11 13.48 13.40
N GLU A 108 -22.25 14.23 14.08
CA GLU A 108 -22.66 15.34 14.95
C GLU A 108 -23.43 16.41 14.20
N ASP A 109 -22.96 16.80 13.02
CA ASP A 109 -23.63 17.80 12.19
C ASP A 109 -25.03 17.35 11.78
N ILE A 110 -25.19 16.08 11.40
CA ILE A 110 -26.50 15.47 11.12
C ILE A 110 -27.42 15.54 12.36
N ILE A 111 -26.90 15.24 13.55
CA ILE A 111 -27.68 15.31 14.80
C ILE A 111 -28.07 16.77 15.11
N ARG A 112 -27.18 17.74 14.88
CA ARG A 112 -27.44 19.17 15.15
C ARG A 112 -28.57 19.72 14.29
N VAL A 113 -28.63 19.34 13.01
CA VAL A 113 -29.70 19.77 12.08
C VAL A 113 -30.99 18.97 12.22
N ALA A 114 -31.00 17.87 12.97
CA ALA A 114 -32.21 17.09 13.19
C ALA A 114 -33.28 17.91 13.95
N ASN A 115 -34.55 17.67 13.62
CA ASN A 115 -35.68 18.29 14.31
C ASN A 115 -35.96 17.56 15.64
N LEU A 116 -35.08 17.77 16.62
CA LEU A 116 -35.12 17.18 17.97
C LEU A 116 -34.91 18.27 19.03
N PRO A 117 -35.41 18.09 20.27
CA PRO A 117 -35.08 18.97 21.39
C PRO A 117 -33.56 18.99 21.68
N ASP A 118 -33.03 20.15 22.08
CA ASP A 118 -31.59 20.35 22.27
C ASP A 118 -30.97 19.41 23.32
N GLU A 119 -31.72 19.10 24.37
CA GLU A 119 -31.32 18.17 25.42
C GLU A 119 -31.11 16.74 24.87
N LYS A 120 -31.97 16.32 23.93
CA LYS A 120 -31.82 15.04 23.23
C LYS A 120 -30.64 15.06 22.25
N LYS A 121 -30.42 16.17 21.54
CA LYS A 121 -29.26 16.33 20.64
C LYS A 121 -27.94 16.21 21.42
N SER A 122 -27.84 16.93 22.54
CA SER A 122 -26.66 16.90 23.40
C SER A 122 -26.37 15.49 23.91
N GLY A 123 -27.39 14.78 24.41
CA GLY A 123 -27.23 13.39 24.86
C GLY A 123 -26.82 12.41 23.76
N LEU A 124 -27.28 12.61 22.52
CA LEU A 124 -26.88 11.78 21.37
C LEU A 124 -25.42 12.04 20.96
N ILE A 125 -25.00 13.30 20.94
CA ILE A 125 -23.61 13.68 20.62
C ILE A 125 -22.64 13.11 21.67
N SER A 126 -22.96 13.21 22.96
CA SER A 126 -22.11 12.65 24.02
C SER A 126 -21.96 11.13 23.87
N LYS A 127 -23.07 10.40 23.66
CA LYS A 127 -23.01 8.95 23.45
C LYS A 127 -22.23 8.54 22.21
N LEU A 128 -22.33 9.33 21.13
CA LEU A 128 -21.58 9.08 19.90
C LEU A 128 -20.06 9.16 20.13
N ARG A 129 -19.58 10.13 20.93
CA ARG A 129 -18.16 10.32 21.25
C ARG A 129 -17.58 9.23 22.16
N GLU A 130 -18.43 8.56 22.92
CA GLU A 130 -18.05 7.45 23.80
C GLU A 130 -17.94 6.10 23.07
N LEU A 131 -18.41 6.02 21.82
CA LEU A 131 -18.39 4.76 21.06
C LEU A 131 -16.97 4.35 20.65
N PRO A 132 -16.64 3.05 20.72
CA PRO A 132 -15.40 2.54 20.16
C PRO A 132 -15.41 2.65 18.63
N SER A 133 -14.22 2.72 18.03
CA SER A 133 -14.02 2.85 16.57
C SER A 133 -14.86 1.83 15.78
N ASP A 134 -14.87 0.55 16.17
CA ASP A 134 -15.63 -0.47 15.44
C ASP A 134 -17.15 -0.28 15.51
N ALA A 135 -17.68 0.25 16.63
CA ALA A 135 -19.09 0.60 16.72
C ALA A 135 -19.46 1.78 15.81
N ILE A 136 -18.56 2.77 15.68
CA ILE A 136 -18.71 3.88 14.73
C ILE A 136 -18.73 3.35 13.29
N LYS A 137 -17.84 2.41 12.93
CA LYS A 137 -17.85 1.79 11.59
C LYS A 137 -19.19 1.12 11.31
N HIS A 138 -19.68 0.29 12.25
CA HIS A 138 -20.94 -0.42 12.10
C HIS A 138 -22.13 0.54 11.98
N LEU A 139 -22.20 1.58 12.82
CA LEU A 139 -23.23 2.61 12.75
C LEU A 139 -23.22 3.30 11.37
N THR A 140 -22.06 3.73 10.91
CA THR A 140 -21.91 4.40 9.61
C THR A 140 -22.35 3.50 8.46
N LEU A 141 -21.98 2.23 8.45
CA LEU A 141 -22.43 1.29 7.42
C LEU A 141 -23.95 1.11 7.42
N GLN A 142 -24.57 0.98 8.59
CA GLN A 142 -26.03 0.87 8.69
C GLN A 142 -26.74 2.14 8.21
N LEU A 143 -26.24 3.30 8.60
CA LEU A 143 -26.77 4.59 8.15
C LEU A 143 -26.60 4.78 6.65
N LEU A 144 -25.45 4.39 6.09
CA LEU A 144 -25.20 4.44 4.66
C LEU A 144 -26.19 3.55 3.90
N THR A 145 -26.33 2.28 4.29
CA THR A 145 -27.28 1.36 3.66
C THR A 145 -28.70 1.91 3.71
N LYS A 146 -29.16 2.37 4.89
CA LYS A 146 -30.50 2.94 5.02
C LYS A 146 -30.65 4.25 4.24
N GLY A 147 -29.63 5.09 4.21
CA GLY A 147 -29.65 6.37 3.48
C GLY A 147 -29.73 6.15 1.98
N VAL A 148 -28.84 5.32 1.42
CA VAL A 148 -28.81 5.01 -0.02
C VAL A 148 -30.12 4.37 -0.48
N LEU A 149 -30.68 3.45 0.28
CA LEU A 149 -31.96 2.79 -0.08
C LEU A 149 -33.16 3.74 -0.05
N ASN A 150 -33.09 4.83 0.71
CA ASN A 150 -34.20 5.77 0.89
C ASN A 150 -34.00 7.11 0.15
N LEU A 151 -32.89 7.30 -0.57
CA LEU A 151 -32.58 8.54 -1.29
C LEU A 151 -32.52 8.29 -2.81
N PRO A 152 -33.54 8.71 -3.57
CA PRO A 152 -33.57 8.57 -5.03
C PRO A 152 -32.35 9.20 -5.73
N ALA A 153 -31.74 10.21 -5.12
CA ALA A 153 -30.58 10.92 -5.65
C ALA A 153 -29.22 10.27 -5.32
N ALA A 154 -29.19 9.19 -4.51
CA ALA A 154 -27.93 8.60 -4.08
C ALA A 154 -27.16 7.94 -5.23
N LEU A 155 -27.83 7.14 -6.06
CA LEU A 155 -27.18 6.42 -7.17
C LEU A 155 -26.59 7.37 -8.24
N PRO A 156 -27.29 8.41 -8.72
CA PRO A 156 -26.69 9.36 -9.68
C PRO A 156 -25.44 10.08 -9.17
N ILE A 157 -25.36 10.38 -7.86
CA ILE A 157 -24.19 11.02 -7.26
C ILE A 157 -23.00 10.05 -7.24
N ILE A 158 -23.24 8.79 -6.89
CA ILE A 158 -22.23 7.72 -6.92
C ILE A 158 -21.70 7.55 -8.34
N GLU A 159 -22.59 7.46 -9.33
CA GLU A 159 -22.20 7.34 -10.75
C GLU A 159 -21.35 8.52 -11.21
N LYS A 160 -21.69 9.76 -10.81
CA LYS A 160 -20.91 10.95 -11.16
C LYS A 160 -19.48 10.90 -10.61
N PHE A 161 -19.30 10.41 -9.38
CA PHE A 161 -17.98 10.32 -8.74
C PHE A 161 -17.12 9.19 -9.29
N LEU A 162 -17.73 8.12 -9.78
CA LEU A 162 -17.03 6.94 -10.31
C LEU A 162 -16.72 7.03 -11.81
N ARG A 163 -17.16 8.09 -12.49
CA ARG A 163 -16.77 8.33 -13.88
C ARG A 163 -15.27 8.65 -13.94
N PRO A 164 -14.49 7.92 -14.76
CA PRO A 164 -13.10 8.30 -14.99
C PRO A 164 -13.05 9.71 -15.61
N VAL A 165 -12.09 10.51 -15.13
CA VAL A 165 -11.76 11.84 -15.68
C VAL A 165 -11.18 11.67 -17.08
#